data_AF-M1YG91-F1
#
_entry.id   AF-M1YG91-F1
#
_cell.length_a   1.000
_cell.length_b   1.000
_cell.length_c   1.000
_cell.angle_alpha   90.00
_cell.angle_beta   90.00
_cell.angle_gamma   90.00
#
_symmetry.space_group_name_H-M   'P 1'
#
loop_
_entity.id
_entity.type
_entity.pdbx_description
1 polymer ?
#
loop_
_entity_poly.entity_id
_entity_poly.type
_entity_poly.pdbx_seq_one_letter_code
_entity_poly.pdbx_strand_id
1 'polypeptide(L)' 'MTTHEQIVAAFEQYIAENESFESKNIKAAAARARKALAEIGKLAKARRAEIQDKKNSLG' A
#
# COMPACT_ATOMS: atom_id res chain seq x y z
N MET A 1 -7.18 3.94 11.62
CA MET A 1 -6.87 2.80 10.75
C MET A 1 -5.59 2.14 11.24
N THR A 2 -5.58 0.82 11.36
CA THR A 2 -4.37 0.03 11.60
C THR A 2 -3.45 0.05 10.37
N THR A 3 -2.16 -0.25 10.54
CA THR A 3 -1.22 -0.36 9.41
C THR A 3 -1.69 -1.39 8.38
N HIS A 4 -2.40 -2.44 8.81
CA HIS A 4 -3.04 -3.39 7.89
C HIS A 4 -4.13 -2.73 7.03
N GLU A 5 -5.07 -2.01 7.67
CA GLU A 5 -6.14 -1.30 6.95
C GLU A 5 -5.58 -0.26 5.98
N GLN A 6 -4.48 0.41 6.34
CA GLN A 6 -3.78 1.34 5.45
C GLN A 6 -3.14 0.65 4.24
N ILE A 7 -2.57 -0.55 4.43
CA ILE A 7 -2.02 -1.36 3.31
C ILE A 7 -3.15 -1.75 2.35
N VAL A 8 -4.28 -2.21 2.87
CA VAL A 8 -5.44 -2.61 2.05
C VAL A 8 -5.94 -1.41 1.25
N ALA A 9 -6.16 -0.26 1.90
CA ALA A 9 -6.62 0.95 1.21
C ALA A 9 -5.62 1.44 0.13
N ALA A 10 -4.32 1.41 0.42
CA ALA A 10 -3.30 1.78 -0.56
C ALA A 10 -3.24 0.79 -1.75
N PHE A 11 -3.50 -0.49 -1.50
CA PHE A 11 -3.57 -1.50 -2.55
C PHE A 11 -4.80 -1.31 -3.45
N GLU A 12 -5.98 -1.07 -2.87
CA GLU A 12 -7.19 -0.75 -3.63
C GLU A 12 -7.00 0.50 -4.49
N GLN A 13 -6.36 1.55 -3.95
CA GLN A 13 -5.99 2.73 -4.72
C GLN A 13 -5.06 2.39 -5.88
N TYR A 14 -4.04 1.55 -5.66
CA TYR A 14 -3.14 1.11 -6.72
C TYR A 14 -3.92 0.42 -7.84
N ILE A 15 -4.81 -0.52 -7.51
CA ILE A 15 -5.61 -1.25 -8.51
C ILE A 15 -6.47 -0.27 -9.33
N ALA A 16 -7.17 0.65 -8.68
CA ALA A 16 -8.03 1.63 -9.36
C ALA A 16 -7.25 2.58 -10.29
N GLU A 17 -6.07 3.04 -9.85
CA GLU A 17 -5.20 3.92 -10.64
C GLU A 17 -4.51 3.17 -11.78
N ASN A 18 -4.12 1.92 -11.55
CA ASN A 18 -3.53 1.05 -12.56
C ASN A 18 -4.55 0.75 -13.67
N GLU A 19 -5.79 0.41 -13.31
CA GLU A 19 -6.88 0.26 -14.29
C GLU A 19 -7.12 1.58 -15.04
N SER A 20 -7.11 2.73 -14.36
CA SER A 20 -7.28 4.03 -15.01
C SER A 20 -6.13 4.36 -15.98
N PHE A 21 -4.92 3.91 -15.68
CA PHE A 21 -3.75 4.09 -16.53
C PHE A 21 -3.77 3.14 -17.75
N GLU A 22 -3.88 1.83 -17.53
CA GLU A 22 -3.80 0.79 -18.57
C GLU A 22 -5.10 0.69 -19.38
N SER A 23 -6.23 0.70 -18.68
CA SER A 23 -7.62 0.68 -19.16
C SER A 23 -8.00 1.89 -20.01
N LYS A 24 -7.90 3.04 -19.35
CA LYS A 24 -8.55 4.30 -19.75
C LYS A 24 -7.54 5.31 -20.30
N ASN A 25 -6.27 4.92 -20.42
CA ASN A 25 -5.17 5.74 -20.94
C ASN A 25 -5.00 7.09 -20.21
N ILE A 26 -5.39 7.17 -18.93
CA ILE A 26 -5.28 8.40 -18.14
C ILE A 26 -3.84 8.53 -17.65
N LYS A 27 -3.02 9.33 -18.35
CA LYS A 27 -1.59 9.51 -18.04
C LYS A 27 -1.30 9.94 -16.59
N ALA A 28 -2.15 10.77 -16.00
CA ALA A 28 -2.00 11.22 -14.62
C ALA A 28 -2.17 10.07 -13.59
N ALA A 29 -2.90 9.01 -13.94
CA ALA A 29 -3.09 7.85 -13.08
C ALA A 29 -1.77 7.08 -12.86
N ALA A 30 -0.82 7.14 -13.80
CA ALA A 30 0.50 6.52 -13.62
C ALA A 30 1.25 7.07 -12.39
N ALA A 31 1.22 8.38 -12.18
CA ALA A 31 1.88 9.00 -11.02
C ALA A 31 1.20 8.59 -9.71
N ARG A 32 -0.13 8.46 -9.70
CA ARG A 32 -0.91 8.03 -8.54
C ARG A 32 -0.69 6.55 -8.22
N ALA A 33 -0.67 5.67 -9.22
CA ALA A 33 -0.35 4.25 -9.06
C ALA A 33 1.04 4.04 -8.44
N ARG A 34 2.07 4.74 -8.95
CA ARG A 34 3.43 4.68 -8.38
C ARG A 34 3.49 5.18 -6.94
N LYS A 35 2.76 6.26 -6.64
CA LYS A 35 2.67 6.79 -5.27
C LYS A 35 2.04 5.78 -4.32
N ALA A 36 0.95 5.11 -4.74
CA ALA A 36 0.30 4.07 -3.95
C ALA A 36 1.26 2.89 -3.67
N LEU A 37 2.00 2.43 -4.68
CA LEU A 37 3.03 1.38 -4.52
C LEU A 37 4.14 1.80 -3.53
N ALA A 38 4.60 3.05 -3.60
CA ALA A 38 5.60 3.56 -2.67
C ALA A 38 5.09 3.56 -1.21
N GLU A 39 3.84 3.97 -0.99
CA GLU A 39 3.23 3.94 0.34
C GLU A 39 3.05 2.51 0.85
N ILE A 40 2.62 1.57 0.00
CA ILE A 40 2.55 0.13 0.35
C ILE A 40 3.92 -0.36 0.83
N GLY A 41 5.01 -0.02 0.12
CA GLY A 41 6.37 -0.41 0.52
C GLY A 41 6.78 0.12 1.90
N LYS A 42 6.41 1.36 2.22
CA LYS A 42 6.65 1.97 3.53
C LYS A 42 5.81 1.29 4.61
N LEU A 43 4.51 1.10 4.37
CA LEU A 43 3.60 0.46 5.31
C LEU A 43 3.95 -1.00 5.57
N ALA A 44 4.40 -1.73 4.54
CA ALA A 44 4.87 -3.10 4.69
C ALA A 44 6.08 -3.21 5.62
N LYS A 45 7.02 -2.25 5.57
CA LYS A 45 8.14 -2.18 6.52
C LYS A 45 7.65 -1.95 7.96
N ALA A 46 6.74 -1.00 8.15
CA ALA A 46 6.13 -0.74 9.46
C ALA A 46 5.40 -1.97 10.00
N ARG A 47 4.57 -2.61 9.17
CA ARG A 47 3.81 -3.81 9.57
C ARG A 47 4.71 -4.97 9.95
N ARG A 48 5.85 -5.15 9.27
CA ARG A 48 6.85 -6.16 9.62
C ARG A 48 7.48 -5.89 11.00
N ALA A 49 7.80 -4.64 11.31
CA ALA A 49 8.30 -4.27 12.63
C ALA A 49 7.27 -4.56 13.73
N GLU A 50 6.01 -4.14 13.54
CA GLU A 50 4.92 -4.43 14.49
C GLU A 50 4.74 -5.93 14.76
N ILE A 51 4.84 -6.76 13.71
CA ILE A 51 4.75 -8.22 13.86
C ILE A 51 5.91 -8.74 14.70
N GLN A 52 7.13 -8.24 14.45
CA GLN A 52 8.31 -8.65 15.19
C GLN A 52 8.24 -8.23 16.66
N ASP A 53 7.78 -7.00 16.95
CA ASP A 53 7.58 -6.51 18.31
C ASP A 53 6.52 -7.32 19.05
N LYS A 54 5.39 -7.59 18.39
CA LYS A 54 4.35 -8.46 18.94
C LYS A 54 4.89 -9.85 19.25
N LYS A 55 5.65 -10.45 18.33
CA LYS A 55 6.28 -11.77 18.55
C LYS A 55 7.19 -11.76 19.77
N ASN A 56 8.01 -10.72 19.94
CA ASN A 56 8.91 -10.58 21.08
C ASN A 56 8.16 -10.39 22.41
N SER A 57 6.96 -9.78 22.40
CA SER A 57 6.12 -9.59 23.59
C SER A 57 5.31 -10.83 24.02
N LEU A 58 5.34 -11.91 23.24
CA LEU A 58 4.65 -13.17 23.56
C LEU A 58 5.47 -14.12 24.44
N GLY A 59 6.73 -13.76 24.74
CA GLY A 59 7.59 -14.47 25.70
C GLY A 59 7.62 -13.76 27.04
#